data_AF-A0A6P5SS47-F1
#
_entry.id   AF-A0A6P5SS47-F1
#
_cell.length_a   1.000
_cell.length_b   1.000
_cell.length_c   1.000
_cell.angle_alpha   90.00
_cell.angle_beta   90.00
_cell.angle_gamma   90.00
#
_symmetry.space_group_name_H-M   'P 1'
#
loop_
_entity.id
_entity.type
_entity.pdbx_description
1 polymer ?
#
loop_
_entity_poly.entity_id
_entity_poly.type
_entity_poly.pdbx_seq_one_letter_code
_entity_poly.pdbx_strand_id
1 'polypeptide(L)'
;MAHIWRVKNFLTCMCYSHSGGVYMYSNHQGCDGGRLYYDGCASVVVNGDLVAQGSQFSLKDVEVVIAQIDLEAVASLRGSISSFQEQASCKTRVPFVEARYNLCQSFNLKMCLSSPLKIKYHSPEEEIAFGPGCWLWDYLRRSGASGFLLPLSGGADSSSVAAIVGCM
;
A
#
# COMPACT_ATOMS: atom_id res chain seq x y z
N MET A 1 -9.05 -6.53 -9.71
CA MET A 1 -8.14 -6.40 -8.56
C MET A 1 -8.33 -5.09 -7.79
N ALA A 2 -8.63 -3.95 -8.44
CA ALA A 2 -8.85 -2.65 -7.78
C ALA A 2 -9.92 -2.63 -6.67
N HIS A 3 -11.01 -3.38 -6.81
CA HIS A 3 -12.02 -3.52 -5.77
C HIS A 3 -11.47 -4.16 -4.48
N ILE A 4 -10.52 -5.10 -4.58
CA ILE A 4 -9.94 -5.78 -3.40
C ILE A 4 -9.05 -4.81 -2.61
N TRP A 5 -8.32 -3.93 -3.31
CA TRP A 5 -7.45 -2.96 -2.66
C TRP A 5 -8.24 -1.84 -1.96
N ARG A 6 -9.27 -1.30 -2.62
CA ARG A 6 -10.23 -0.36 -2.01
C ARG A 6 -10.85 -0.93 -0.73
N VAL A 7 -11.23 -2.21 -0.77
CA VAL A 7 -11.81 -2.91 0.38
C VAL A 7 -10.79 -3.14 1.50
N LYS A 8 -9.53 -3.48 1.19
CA LYS A 8 -8.47 -3.68 2.19
C LYS A 8 -8.19 -2.40 2.98
N ASN A 9 -7.87 -1.28 2.33
CA ASN A 9 -7.59 -0.04 3.04
C ASN A 9 -8.80 0.46 3.83
N PHE A 10 -10.01 0.32 3.26
CA PHE A 10 -11.23 0.70 3.96
C PHE A 10 -11.47 -0.16 5.22
N LEU A 11 -11.28 -1.48 5.13
CA LEU A 11 -11.35 -2.38 6.28
C LEU A 11 -10.28 -2.05 7.33
N THR A 12 -9.05 -1.78 6.92
CA THR A 12 -7.98 -1.42 7.84
C THR A 12 -8.30 -0.11 8.57
N CYS A 13 -8.71 0.93 7.84
CA CYS A 13 -9.12 2.20 8.45
C CYS A 13 -10.29 2.00 9.43
N MET A 14 -11.31 1.22 9.04
CA MET A 14 -12.45 0.88 9.90
C MET A 14 -12.05 0.14 11.18
N CYS A 15 -11.28 -0.95 11.05
CA CYS A 15 -10.91 -1.80 12.18
C CYS A 15 -10.06 -1.03 13.20
N TYR A 16 -9.16 -0.18 12.73
CA TYR A 16 -8.23 0.57 13.58
C TYR A 16 -8.78 1.91 14.05
N SER A 17 -9.87 2.42 13.48
CA SER A 17 -10.57 3.61 13.99
C SER A 17 -11.10 3.39 15.41
N HIS A 18 -11.66 2.20 15.68
CA HIS A 18 -12.13 1.85 17.03
C HIS A 18 -11.07 1.19 17.89
N SER A 19 -10.21 0.34 17.31
CA SER A 19 -9.25 -0.44 18.09
C SER A 19 -7.99 0.35 18.49
N GLY A 20 -7.71 1.45 17.79
CA GLY A 20 -6.44 2.15 17.86
C GLY A 20 -5.26 1.29 17.42
N GLY A 21 -4.17 1.89 17.00
CA GLY A 21 -2.96 1.15 16.61
C GLY A 21 -2.32 1.68 15.36
N VAL A 22 -1.11 1.17 15.11
CA VAL A 22 -0.35 1.42 13.91
C VAL A 22 -0.40 0.16 13.06
N TYR A 23 -0.78 0.31 11.80
CA TYR A 23 -0.76 -0.76 10.82
C TYR A 23 0.12 -0.35 9.65
N MET A 24 1.06 -1.22 9.30
CA MET A 24 1.95 -1.05 8.16
C MET A 24 1.68 -2.20 7.19
N TYR A 25 1.38 -1.85 5.94
CA TYR A 25 1.21 -2.79 4.85
C TYR A 25 2.33 -2.63 3.84
N SER A 26 2.89 -3.75 3.41
CA SER A 26 3.81 -3.81 2.28
C SER A 26 3.41 -4.97 1.38
N ASN A 27 3.63 -4.80 0.08
CA ASN A 27 3.36 -5.82 -0.91
C ASN A 27 4.42 -5.74 -2.01
N HIS A 28 4.54 -6.82 -2.77
CA HIS A 28 5.32 -6.81 -4.00
C HIS A 28 4.71 -5.83 -5.01
N GLN A 29 5.54 -5.21 -5.84
CA GLN A 29 5.12 -4.33 -6.93
C GLN A 29 5.79 -4.80 -8.22
N GLY A 30 5.03 -4.86 -9.32
CA GLY A 30 5.53 -5.31 -10.62
C GLY A 30 5.12 -6.73 -10.98
N CYS A 31 5.83 -7.32 -11.94
CA CYS A 31 5.61 -8.69 -12.41
C CYS A 31 6.73 -9.63 -11.92
N ASP A 32 6.39 -10.85 -11.53
CA ASP A 32 7.33 -11.91 -11.12
C ASP A 32 7.68 -12.89 -12.27
N GLY A 33 7.25 -12.57 -13.49
CA GLY A 33 7.35 -13.46 -14.66
C GLY A 33 6.08 -14.27 -14.93
N GLY A 34 5.08 -14.18 -14.05
CA GLY A 34 3.74 -14.72 -14.27
C GLY A 34 2.81 -13.80 -15.08
N ARG A 35 1.52 -14.16 -15.08
CA ARG A 35 0.44 -13.36 -15.69
C ARG A 35 -0.15 -12.30 -14.76
N LEU A 36 0.38 -12.21 -13.54
CA LEU A 36 -0.12 -11.31 -12.50
C LEU A 36 0.77 -10.08 -12.42
N TYR A 37 0.13 -8.93 -12.20
CA TYR A 37 0.81 -7.70 -11.83
C TYR A 37 0.47 -7.40 -10.37
N TYR A 38 1.49 -7.24 -9.54
CA TYR A 38 1.35 -6.86 -8.15
C TYR A 38 1.36 -5.34 -8.02
N ASP A 39 0.37 -4.80 -7.32
CA ASP A 39 0.10 -3.37 -7.21
C ASP A 39 0.94 -2.65 -6.16
N GLY A 40 1.60 -3.38 -5.25
CA GLY A 40 2.36 -2.76 -4.16
C GLY A 40 1.42 -2.03 -3.20
N CYS A 41 1.20 -0.74 -3.44
CA CYS A 41 0.38 0.13 -2.62
C CYS A 41 0.69 0.01 -1.13
N ALA A 42 1.98 0.06 -0.79
CA ALA A 42 2.41 0.07 0.61
C ALA A 42 1.75 1.23 1.35
N SER A 43 1.28 1.01 2.56
CA SER A 43 0.51 2.01 3.30
C SER A 43 0.81 1.95 4.80
N VAL A 44 0.69 3.11 5.44
CA VAL A 44 0.78 3.23 6.89
C VAL A 44 -0.51 3.88 7.39
N VAL A 45 -1.18 3.20 8.31
CA VAL A 45 -2.45 3.65 8.92
C VAL A 45 -2.24 3.77 10.42
N VAL A 46 -2.69 4.88 11.02
CA VAL A 46 -2.58 5.18 12.45
C VAL A 46 -3.97 5.53 12.96
N ASN A 47 -4.48 4.76 13.92
CA ASN A 47 -5.79 4.99 14.54
C ASN A 47 -6.94 5.15 13.53
N GLY A 48 -6.85 4.47 12.38
CA GLY A 48 -7.83 4.56 11.30
C GLY A 48 -7.51 5.58 10.21
N ASP A 49 -6.56 6.49 10.45
CA ASP A 49 -6.15 7.49 9.46
C ASP A 49 -4.98 6.99 8.62
N LEU A 50 -5.08 7.11 7.28
CA LEU A 50 -3.96 6.83 6.38
C LEU A 50 -2.93 7.96 6.48
N VAL A 51 -1.71 7.68 6.91
CA VAL A 51 -0.65 8.71 7.08
C VAL A 51 0.40 8.67 6.00
N ALA A 52 0.53 7.54 5.30
CA ALA A 52 1.42 7.40 4.16
C ALA A 52 0.87 6.37 3.16
N GLN A 53 1.01 6.68 1.87
CA GLN A 53 0.52 5.87 0.75
C GLN A 53 1.60 5.81 -0.33
N GLY A 54 1.99 4.59 -0.73
CA GLY A 54 2.84 4.33 -1.88
C GLY A 54 2.06 4.32 -3.19
N SER A 55 2.78 4.18 -4.29
CA SER A 55 2.22 4.09 -5.63
C SER A 55 1.51 2.75 -5.87
N GLN A 56 0.45 2.78 -6.70
CA GLN A 56 -0.23 1.56 -7.18
C GLN A 56 0.43 0.99 -8.44
N PHE A 57 0.89 1.87 -9.32
CA PHE A 57 1.60 1.53 -10.54
C PHE A 57 2.85 2.40 -10.60
N SER A 58 4.00 1.76 -10.79
CA SER A 58 5.30 2.43 -10.81
C SER A 58 6.30 1.52 -11.51
N LEU A 59 7.23 2.15 -12.24
CA LEU A 59 8.33 1.45 -12.91
C LEU A 59 9.57 1.34 -12.01
N LYS A 60 9.50 1.86 -10.78
CA LYS A 60 10.59 1.77 -9.80
C LYS A 60 10.66 0.35 -9.27
N ASP A 61 11.87 -0.22 -9.27
CA ASP A 61 12.10 -1.56 -8.71
C ASP A 61 11.89 -1.61 -7.20
N VAL A 62 12.15 -0.50 -6.49
CA VAL A 62 11.97 -0.39 -5.04
C VAL A 62 11.31 0.94 -4.72
N GLU A 63 10.21 0.89 -3.96
CA GLU A 63 9.57 2.04 -3.36
C GLU A 63 9.55 1.89 -1.83
N VAL A 64 9.96 2.96 -1.13
CA VAL A 64 9.97 3.01 0.34
C VAL A 64 9.02 4.10 0.80
N VAL A 65 8.05 3.70 1.63
CA VAL A 65 7.08 4.60 2.25
C VAL A 65 7.46 4.78 3.71
N ILE A 66 7.61 6.03 4.14
CA ILE A 66 8.04 6.39 5.50
C ILE A 66 6.94 7.23 6.15
N ALA A 67 6.65 6.94 7.42
CA ALA A 67 5.77 7.74 8.24
C ALA A 67 6.40 7.96 9.61
N GLN A 68 6.28 9.17 10.15
CA GLN A 68 6.70 9.50 11.49
C GLN A 68 5.47 9.65 12.38
N ILE A 69 5.43 8.89 13.45
CA ILE A 69 4.21 8.68 14.24
C ILE A 69 4.50 8.82 15.73
N ASP A 70 3.50 9.24 16.48
CA ASP A 70 3.55 9.30 17.94
C ASP A 70 2.89 8.05 18.54
N LEU A 71 3.70 7.21 19.19
CA LEU A 71 3.22 5.99 19.84
C LEU A 71 2.50 6.27 21.16
N GLU A 72 2.78 7.40 21.83
CA GLU A 72 2.08 7.80 23.05
C GLU A 72 0.63 8.18 22.73
N ALA A 73 0.39 8.85 21.59
CA ALA A 73 -0.98 9.11 21.13
C ALA A 73 -1.78 7.82 20.88
N VAL A 74 -1.14 6.77 20.35
CA VAL A 74 -1.76 5.46 20.14
C VAL A 74 -2.05 4.76 21.47
N ALA A 75 -1.10 4.79 22.40
CA ALA A 75 -1.28 4.23 23.74
C ALA A 75 -2.39 4.95 24.51
N SER A 76 -2.44 6.27 24.43
CA SER A 76 -3.47 7.13 25.04
C SER A 76 -4.86 6.81 24.50
N LEU A 77 -5.03 6.69 23.19
CA LEU A 77 -6.31 6.31 22.57
C LEU A 77 -6.78 4.94 23.08
N ARG A 78 -5.89 3.93 23.09
CA ARG A 78 -6.24 2.60 23.61
C ARG A 78 -6.56 2.61 25.10
N GLY A 79 -5.86 3.44 25.87
CA GLY A 79 -6.10 3.64 27.30
C GLY A 79 -7.46 4.28 27.60
N SER A 80 -7.96 5.15 26.71
CA SER A 80 -9.28 5.78 26.86
C SER A 80 -10.47 4.83 26.66
N ILE A 81 -10.24 3.62 26.13
CA ILE A 81 -11.30 2.66 25.82
C ILE A 81 -11.29 1.54 26.87
N SER A 82 -12.17 1.66 27.87
CA SER A 82 -12.24 0.75 29.02
C SER A 82 -12.57 -0.70 28.64
N SER A 83 -13.40 -0.91 27.62
CA SER A 83 -13.80 -2.25 27.16
C SER A 83 -12.63 -3.09 26.64
N PHE A 84 -11.59 -2.48 26.08
CA PHE A 84 -10.41 -3.23 25.63
C PHE A 84 -9.57 -3.75 26.79
N GLN A 85 -9.49 -3.00 27.88
CA GLN A 85 -8.74 -3.41 29.08
C GLN A 85 -9.40 -4.65 29.71
N GLU A 86 -10.73 -4.63 29.81
CA GLU A 86 -11.51 -5.76 30.31
C GLU A 86 -11.29 -7.02 29.47
N GLN A 87 -11.42 -6.91 28.14
CA GLN A 87 -11.20 -8.05 27.24
C GLN A 87 -9.75 -8.54 27.25
N ALA A 88 -8.77 -7.65 27.37
CA ALA A 88 -7.35 -8.02 27.44
C ALA A 88 -7.01 -8.77 28.73
N SER A 89 -7.68 -8.45 29.84
CA SER A 89 -7.49 -9.13 31.12
C SER A 89 -7.84 -10.62 31.07
N CYS A 90 -8.81 -10.98 30.22
CA CYS A 90 -9.27 -12.36 30.03
C CYS A 90 -8.42 -13.17 29.03
N LYS A 91 -7.39 -12.57 28.39
CA LYS A 91 -6.59 -13.25 27.36
C LYS A 91 -5.26 -13.79 27.89
N THR A 92 -4.85 -14.92 27.34
CA THR A 92 -3.53 -15.51 27.61
C THR A 92 -2.42 -14.58 27.15
N ARG A 93 -1.32 -14.51 27.92
CA ARG A 93 -0.14 -13.72 27.54
C ARG A 93 0.43 -14.22 26.20
N VAL A 94 0.65 -13.27 25.30
CA VAL A 94 1.32 -13.52 24.01
C VAL A 94 2.82 -13.73 24.30
N PRO A 95 3.47 -14.74 23.69
CA PRO A 95 4.92 -14.90 23.81
C PRO A 95 5.62 -13.66 23.26
N PHE A 96 6.65 -13.17 23.97
CA PHE A 96 7.43 -12.01 23.57
C PHE A 96 8.90 -12.37 23.41
N VAL A 97 9.58 -11.68 22.51
CA VAL A 97 11.03 -11.76 22.32
C VAL A 97 11.62 -10.41 22.70
N GLU A 98 12.54 -10.40 23.66
CA GLU A 98 13.21 -9.17 24.07
C GLU A 98 14.20 -8.72 22.98
N ALA A 99 13.94 -7.57 22.38
CA ALA A 99 14.84 -6.93 21.42
C ALA A 99 15.58 -5.77 22.11
N ARG A 100 16.92 -5.81 22.12
CA ARG A 100 17.76 -4.74 22.69
C ARG A 100 17.88 -3.55 21.73
N TYR A 101 16.74 -2.94 21.40
CA TYR A 101 16.65 -1.81 20.48
C TYR A 101 15.55 -0.84 20.90
N ASN A 102 15.82 0.47 20.83
CA ASN A 102 14.80 1.49 21.06
C ASN A 102 14.21 1.97 19.73
N LEU A 103 12.91 1.75 19.55
CA LEU A 103 12.16 2.17 18.37
C LEU A 103 11.94 3.69 18.33
N CYS A 104 11.79 4.32 19.50
CA CYS A 104 11.52 5.75 19.59
C CYS A 104 12.82 6.55 19.69
N GLN A 105 12.89 7.63 18.92
CA GLN A 105 13.92 8.64 19.11
C GLN A 105 13.56 9.57 20.28
N SER A 106 14.56 10.16 20.92
CA SER A 106 14.33 11.21 21.91
C SER A 106 13.57 12.37 21.28
N PHE A 107 12.58 12.89 22.00
CA PHE A 107 11.76 14.00 21.55
C PHE A 107 12.63 15.20 21.13
N ASN A 108 12.38 15.71 19.93
CA ASN A 108 13.06 16.86 19.37
C ASN A 108 12.02 17.79 18.75
N LEU A 109 12.07 19.09 19.06
CA LEU A 109 11.14 20.09 18.52
C LEU A 109 11.14 20.20 16.99
N LYS A 110 12.19 19.69 16.31
CA LYS A 110 12.27 19.63 14.85
C LYS A 110 11.54 18.43 14.23
N MET A 111 11.02 17.52 15.05
CA MET A 111 10.27 16.36 14.58
C MET A 111 8.93 16.80 14.00
N CYS A 112 8.66 16.41 12.76
CA CYS A 112 7.36 16.62 12.12
C CYS A 112 6.62 15.28 12.05
N LEU A 113 5.47 15.19 12.71
CA LEU A 113 4.60 14.02 12.61
C LEU A 113 3.93 14.00 11.24
N SER A 114 3.74 12.80 10.69
CA SER A 114 3.00 12.60 9.45
C SER A 114 1.53 12.98 9.66
N SER A 115 1.03 13.90 8.84
CA SER A 115 -0.37 14.30 8.85
C SER A 115 -1.25 13.27 8.13
N PRO A 116 -2.53 13.12 8.52
CA PRO A 116 -3.49 12.31 7.78
C PRO A 116 -3.57 12.72 6.30
N LEU A 117 -3.62 11.72 5.42
CA LEU A 117 -3.72 11.84 3.97
C LEU A 117 -5.07 11.31 3.50
N LYS A 118 -5.64 12.01 2.51
CA LYS A 118 -6.80 11.49 1.80
C LYS A 118 -6.34 10.38 0.84
N ILE A 119 -7.01 9.23 0.91
CA ILE A 119 -6.73 8.11 0.02
C ILE A 119 -6.94 8.53 -1.43
N LYS A 120 -5.89 8.41 -2.25
CA LYS A 120 -5.97 8.64 -3.69
C LYS A 120 -6.24 7.33 -4.40
N TYR A 121 -7.31 7.31 -5.20
CA TYR A 121 -7.66 6.20 -6.07
C TYR A 121 -7.48 6.61 -7.52
N HIS A 122 -7.03 5.67 -8.34
CA HIS A 122 -7.07 5.79 -9.79
C HIS A 122 -8.49 5.58 -10.31
N SER A 123 -8.81 6.22 -11.43
CA SER A 123 -10.05 5.91 -12.15
C SER A 123 -9.93 4.52 -12.81
N PRO A 124 -11.05 3.85 -13.13
CA PRO A 124 -11.00 2.55 -13.82
C PRO A 124 -10.20 2.61 -15.12
N GLU A 125 -10.29 3.72 -15.86
CA GLU A 125 -9.58 3.95 -17.12
C GLU A 125 -8.07 4.08 -16.89
N GLU A 126 -7.66 4.83 -15.86
CA GLU A 126 -6.25 4.93 -15.46
C GLU A 126 -5.70 3.57 -15.01
N GLU A 127 -6.47 2.77 -14.28
CA GLU A 127 -6.05 1.42 -13.87
C GLU A 127 -5.87 0.47 -15.07
N ILE A 128 -6.75 0.57 -16.07
CA ILE A 128 -6.66 -0.19 -17.32
C ILE A 128 -5.46 0.26 -18.15
N ALA A 129 -5.09 1.55 -18.11
CA ALA A 129 -3.91 2.05 -18.80
C ALA A 129 -2.61 1.64 -18.09
N PHE A 130 -2.49 1.95 -16.80
CA PHE A 130 -1.23 1.81 -16.06
C PHE A 130 -0.90 0.38 -15.64
N GLY A 131 -1.89 -0.43 -15.25
CA GLY A 131 -1.63 -1.80 -14.78
C GLY A 131 -1.01 -2.68 -15.88
N PRO A 132 -1.71 -2.90 -17.00
CA PRO A 132 -1.18 -3.58 -18.17
C PRO A 132 0.07 -2.91 -18.75
N GLY A 133 0.15 -1.58 -18.76
CA GLY A 133 1.34 -0.84 -19.22
C GLY A 133 2.59 -1.18 -18.42
N CYS A 134 2.52 -1.12 -17.10
CA CYS A 134 3.64 -1.50 -16.22
C CYS A 134 3.98 -2.99 -16.34
N TRP A 135 2.97 -3.85 -16.54
CA TRP A 135 3.21 -5.28 -16.77
C TRP A 135 3.96 -5.54 -18.08
N LEU A 136 3.57 -4.88 -19.17
CA LEU A 136 4.27 -4.98 -20.45
C LEU A 136 5.71 -4.45 -20.36
N TRP A 137 5.92 -3.35 -19.63
CA TRP A 137 7.26 -2.84 -19.37
C TRP A 137 8.15 -3.89 -18.69
N ASP A 138 7.66 -4.49 -17.61
CA ASP A 138 8.37 -5.55 -16.90
C ASP A 138 8.60 -6.77 -17.78
N TYR A 139 7.61 -7.15 -18.58
CA TYR A 139 7.71 -8.27 -19.50
C TYR A 139 8.80 -8.02 -20.55
N LEU A 140 8.83 -6.84 -21.17
CA LEU A 140 9.80 -6.50 -22.21
C LEU A 140 11.22 -6.50 -21.66
N ARG A 141 11.46 -5.79 -20.54
CA ARG A 141 12.81 -5.67 -19.96
C ARG A 141 13.36 -7.00 -19.43
N ARG A 142 12.49 -7.94 -19.04
CA ARG A 142 12.90 -9.25 -18.48
C ARG A 142 12.94 -10.38 -19.51
N SER A 143 12.20 -10.27 -20.62
CA SER A 143 12.17 -11.30 -21.66
C SER A 143 13.39 -11.28 -22.58
N GLY A 144 14.14 -10.17 -22.63
CA GLY A 144 15.25 -9.98 -23.57
C GLY A 144 14.80 -9.72 -25.02
N ALA A 145 13.50 -9.52 -25.25
CA ALA A 145 12.97 -9.14 -26.56
C ALA A 145 13.30 -7.68 -26.90
N SER A 146 13.38 -7.37 -28.20
CA SER A 146 13.66 -6.01 -28.69
C SER A 146 12.41 -5.13 -28.83
N GLY A 147 11.21 -5.70 -28.67
CA GLY A 147 9.95 -4.97 -28.80
C GLY A 147 8.74 -5.91 -28.94
N PHE A 148 7.59 -5.32 -29.28
CA PHE A 148 6.32 -6.01 -29.48
C PHE A 148 5.92 -6.02 -30.96
N LEU A 149 5.26 -7.10 -31.40
CA LEU A 149 4.55 -7.16 -32.68
C LEU A 149 3.05 -7.09 -32.40
N LEU A 150 2.38 -6.03 -32.88
CA LEU A 150 0.94 -5.83 -32.69
C LEU A 150 0.22 -5.79 -34.05
N PRO A 151 -0.55 -6.83 -34.40
CA PRO A 151 -1.41 -6.81 -35.59
C PRO A 151 -2.60 -5.86 -35.38
N LEU A 152 -2.67 -4.79 -36.18
CA LEU A 152 -3.75 -3.81 -36.13
C LEU A 152 -4.85 -4.16 -37.12
N SER A 153 -6.05 -4.43 -36.62
CA SER A 153 -7.24 -4.67 -37.46
C SER A 153 -8.04 -3.39 -37.76
N GLY A 154 -7.77 -2.31 -37.02
CA GLY A 154 -8.59 -1.10 -37.01
C GLY A 154 -9.80 -1.18 -36.08
N GLY A 155 -10.00 -2.30 -35.38
CA GLY A 155 -11.03 -2.47 -34.36
C GLY A 155 -10.61 -1.98 -32.98
N ALA A 156 -11.62 -1.78 -32.11
CA ALA A 156 -11.46 -1.24 -30.76
C ALA A 156 -10.45 -2.01 -29.89
N ASP A 157 -10.43 -3.34 -29.98
CA ASP A 157 -9.54 -4.18 -29.20
C ASP A 157 -8.08 -3.97 -29.60
N SER A 158 -7.78 -3.98 -30.91
CA SER A 158 -6.42 -3.74 -31.40
C SER A 158 -5.94 -2.32 -31.09
N SER A 159 -6.83 -1.33 -31.13
CA SER A 159 -6.51 0.05 -30.74
C SER A 159 -6.30 0.21 -29.23
N SER A 160 -7.03 -0.53 -28.39
CA SER A 160 -6.85 -0.45 -26.93
C SER A 160 -5.51 -1.07 -26.51
N VAL A 161 -5.11 -2.19 -27.11
CA VAL A 161 -3.76 -2.75 -26.91
C VAL A 161 -2.68 -1.78 -27.39
N ALA A 162 -2.88 -1.13 -28.55
CA ALA A 162 -1.96 -0.11 -29.04
C ALA A 162 -1.84 1.08 -28.07
N ALA A 163 -2.97 1.53 -27.50
CA ALA A 163 -2.99 2.60 -26.51
C ALA A 163 -2.25 2.20 -25.22
N ILE A 164 -2.45 0.97 -24.72
CA ILE A 164 -1.73 0.45 -23.55
C ILE A 164 -0.22 0.42 -23.80
N VAL A 165 0.21 -0.06 -24.97
CA VAL A 165 1.63 -0.05 -25.38
C VAL A 165 2.16 1.39 -25.48
N GLY A 166 1.33 2.35 -25.87
CA GLY A 166 1.70 3.78 -25.90
C GLY A 166 1.70 4.46 -24.52
N CYS A 167 1.02 3.90 -23.53
CA CYS A 167 1.05 4.36 -22.13
C CYS A 167 2.23 3.81 -21.33
N MET A 168 2.88 2.75 -21.83
CA MET A 168 4.13 2.18 -21.31
C MET A 168 5.29 3.15 -21.55
#